data_AF-A0A7X8LJP7-F1
#
_entry.id   AF-A0A7X8LJP7-F1
#
_cell.length_a   1.000
_cell.length_b   1.000
_cell.length_c   1.000
_cell.angle_alpha   90.00
_cell.angle_beta   90.00
_cell.angle_gamma   90.00
#
_symmetry.space_group_name_H-M   'P 1'
#
loop_
_entity.id
_entity.type
_entity.pdbx_description
1 polymer ?
#
loop_
_entity_poly.entity_id
_entity_poly.type
_entity_poly.pdbx_seq_one_letter_code
_entity_poly.pdbx_strand_id
1 'polypeptide(L)'
;MKKSKKMAGFSLLELLVVVTLIAIVATLAVTRLSNIHVKSAEVLNMANVSRIGPAIEAFMTANERSLNRLDLVMTDKVKGTAGDYDTSPDYMLILTNVAGNIGLSTALINSSGVPLLAKYHLETKDVLALEELGLTSLMRLRRQGSDGNGVTTGDDGEWSTGLTEDPDTCLSIATRVERGLAVPCINAVSMGNSTDNTPLGALVYQSCGQDVRLHDNSSFSIYINGIDKGMNTTDVMGYLKENGGILLAFGIGQYASFIGNTSSGLDSAPVCSVMAKDTYRRYFLLIRLETFKGITRAQYAGVMDANGNTMKQLRAASK
;
A
#
# COMPACT_ATOMS: atom_id res chain seq x y z
N MET A 1 -67.11 15.16 -43.46
CA MET A 1 -67.07 15.61 -42.05
C MET A 1 -65.84 15.05 -41.35
N LYS A 2 -64.89 15.89 -40.94
CA LYS A 2 -63.71 15.50 -40.16
C LYS A 2 -64.13 15.35 -38.68
N LYS A 3 -64.09 14.14 -38.12
CA LYS A 3 -64.25 13.94 -36.66
C LYS A 3 -63.03 14.52 -35.95
N SER A 4 -63.20 15.56 -35.15
CA SER A 4 -62.13 16.01 -34.25
C SER A 4 -61.96 14.97 -33.14
N LYS A 5 -60.73 14.45 -32.99
CA LYS A 5 -60.39 13.60 -31.85
C LYS A 5 -60.37 14.48 -30.59
N LYS A 6 -61.16 14.13 -29.57
CA LYS A 6 -61.01 14.71 -28.24
C LYS A 6 -59.66 14.26 -27.68
N MET A 7 -58.75 15.20 -27.49
CA MET A 7 -57.50 14.94 -26.76
C MET A 7 -57.86 14.93 -25.27
N ALA A 8 -57.80 13.76 -24.64
CA ALA A 8 -57.90 13.67 -23.19
C ALA A 8 -56.64 14.33 -22.60
N GLY A 9 -56.82 15.47 -21.94
CA GLY A 9 -55.73 16.16 -21.26
C GLY A 9 -55.25 15.32 -20.08
N PHE A 10 -53.93 15.24 -19.90
CA PHE A 10 -53.30 14.56 -18.77
C PHE A 10 -53.74 15.27 -17.48
N SER A 11 -54.24 14.53 -16.50
CA SER A 11 -54.63 15.15 -15.23
C SER A 11 -53.38 15.50 -14.41
N LEU A 12 -53.42 16.61 -13.69
CA LEU A 12 -52.33 17.02 -12.81
C LEU A 12 -52.04 15.97 -11.73
N LEU A 13 -53.08 15.25 -11.28
CA LEU A 13 -52.95 14.17 -10.31
C LEU A 13 -52.17 12.97 -10.88
N GLU A 14 -52.46 12.59 -12.12
CA GLU A 14 -51.76 11.50 -12.80
C GLU A 14 -50.26 11.82 -12.98
N LEU A 15 -49.94 13.07 -13.33
CA LEU A 15 -48.56 13.53 -13.40
C LEU A 15 -47.86 13.45 -12.04
N LEU A 16 -48.54 13.88 -10.97
CA LEU A 16 -47.97 13.88 -9.63
C LEU A 16 -47.65 12.45 -9.15
N VAL A 17 -48.57 11.50 -9.36
CA VAL A 17 -48.35 10.08 -9.02
C VAL A 17 -47.14 9.51 -9.77
N VAL A 18 -47.00 9.80 -11.06
CA VAL A 18 -45.87 9.32 -11.87
C VAL A 18 -44.54 9.87 -11.35
N VAL A 19 -44.47 11.17 -11.07
CA VAL A 19 -43.24 11.79 -10.55
C VAL A 19 -42.87 11.21 -9.18
N THR A 20 -43.85 11.00 -8.30
CA THR A 20 -43.59 10.36 -6.99
C THR A 20 -43.08 8.93 -7.13
N LEU A 21 -43.68 8.12 -8.03
CA LEU A 21 -43.21 6.75 -8.28
C LEU A 21 -41.80 6.72 -8.87
N ILE A 22 -41.48 7.63 -9.80
CA ILE A 22 -40.14 7.76 -10.36
C ILE A 22 -39.13 8.12 -9.26
N ALA A 23 -39.47 9.04 -8.36
CA ALA A 23 -38.59 9.42 -7.25
C ALA A 23 -38.26 8.23 -6.33
N ILE A 24 -39.27 7.43 -5.96
CA ILE A 24 -39.07 6.24 -5.11
C ILE A 24 -38.17 5.20 -5.80
N VAL A 25 -38.43 4.91 -7.09
CA VAL A 25 -37.62 3.94 -7.86
C VAL A 25 -36.19 4.44 -8.03
N ALA A 26 -36.00 5.74 -8.29
CA ALA A 26 -34.66 6.33 -8.42
C ALA A 26 -33.85 6.18 -7.12
N THR A 27 -34.44 6.45 -5.95
CA THR A 27 -33.75 6.27 -4.65
C THR A 27 -33.31 4.82 -4.42
N LEU A 28 -34.17 3.84 -4.74
CA LEU A 28 -33.84 2.42 -4.61
C LEU A 28 -32.77 1.97 -5.62
N ALA A 29 -32.80 2.51 -6.84
CA ALA A 29 -31.81 2.20 -7.88
C ALA A 29 -30.42 2.75 -7.53
N VAL A 30 -30.34 3.98 -7.00
CA VAL A 30 -29.06 4.63 -6.65
C VAL A 30 -28.32 3.86 -5.55
N THR A 31 -29.02 3.40 -4.51
CA THR A 31 -28.40 2.62 -3.42
C THR A 31 -27.82 1.29 -3.91
N ARG A 32 -28.52 0.59 -4.81
CA ARG A 32 -28.03 -0.65 -5.42
C ARG A 32 -26.84 -0.41 -6.34
N LEU A 33 -26.87 0.65 -7.15
CA LEU A 33 -25.78 0.98 -8.07
C LEU A 33 -24.48 1.30 -7.32
N SER A 34 -24.57 2.06 -6.23
CA SER A 34 -23.42 2.35 -5.36
C SER A 34 -22.75 1.07 -4.83
N ASN A 35 -23.55 0.14 -4.31
CA ASN A 35 -23.03 -1.14 -3.81
C ASN A 35 -22.39 -2.01 -4.90
N ILE A 36 -22.89 -1.96 -6.13
CA ILE A 36 -22.31 -2.69 -7.28
C ILE A 36 -20.94 -2.12 -7.63
N HIS A 37 -20.77 -0.80 -7.60
CA HIS A 37 -19.47 -0.18 -7.88
C HIS A 37 -18.40 -0.56 -6.83
N VAL A 38 -18.74 -0.54 -5.55
CA VAL A 38 -17.83 -0.96 -4.47
C VAL A 38 -17.39 -2.41 -4.65
N LYS A 39 -18.35 -3.33 -4.84
CA LYS A 39 -18.04 -4.75 -5.07
C LYS A 39 -17.23 -4.99 -6.34
N SER A 40 -17.53 -4.26 -7.40
CA SER A 40 -16.76 -4.36 -8.65
C SER A 40 -15.32 -3.88 -8.45
N ALA A 41 -15.12 -2.80 -7.70
CA ALA A 41 -13.79 -2.30 -7.33
C ALA A 41 -13.02 -3.32 -6.48
N GLU A 42 -13.67 -3.98 -5.53
CA GLU A 42 -13.05 -5.05 -4.72
C GLU A 42 -12.65 -6.27 -5.55
N VAL A 43 -13.51 -6.72 -6.48
CA VAL A 43 -13.20 -7.84 -7.38
C VAL A 43 -12.03 -7.48 -8.31
N LEU A 44 -12.01 -6.27 -8.86
CA LEU A 44 -10.89 -5.78 -9.66
C LEU A 44 -9.60 -5.71 -8.84
N ASN A 45 -9.69 -5.23 -7.59
CA ASN A 45 -8.56 -5.17 -6.67
C ASN A 45 -7.97 -6.56 -6.41
N MET A 46 -8.82 -7.55 -6.10
CA MET A 46 -8.41 -8.93 -5.92
C MET A 46 -7.76 -9.51 -7.19
N ALA A 47 -8.33 -9.24 -8.36
CA ALA A 47 -7.76 -9.67 -9.64
C ALA A 47 -6.38 -9.03 -9.89
N ASN A 48 -6.21 -7.75 -9.57
CA ASN A 48 -4.94 -7.05 -9.69
C ASN A 48 -3.87 -7.66 -8.77
N VAL A 49 -4.15 -7.83 -7.48
CA VAL A 49 -3.21 -8.47 -6.53
C VAL A 49 -2.78 -9.86 -7.03
N SER A 50 -3.73 -10.66 -7.54
CA SER A 50 -3.44 -11.99 -8.07
C SER A 50 -2.61 -11.99 -9.36
N ARG A 51 -2.59 -10.88 -10.13
CA ARG A 51 -1.82 -10.74 -11.37
C ARG A 51 -0.43 -10.16 -11.15
N ILE A 52 -0.30 -9.22 -10.21
CA ILE A 52 0.96 -8.53 -9.94
C ILE A 52 2.04 -9.51 -9.50
N GLY A 53 1.73 -10.45 -8.59
CA GLY A 53 2.72 -11.40 -8.08
C GLY A 53 3.41 -12.22 -9.18
N PRO A 54 2.66 -12.98 -10.00
CA PRO A 54 3.24 -13.72 -11.12
C PRO A 54 3.98 -12.84 -12.14
N ALA A 55 3.51 -11.61 -12.39
CA ALA A 55 4.18 -10.68 -13.30
C ALA A 55 5.57 -10.27 -12.77
N ILE A 56 5.68 -10.00 -11.46
CA ILE A 56 6.96 -9.66 -10.82
C ILE A 56 7.91 -10.86 -10.80
N GLU A 57 7.40 -12.07 -10.53
CA GLU A 57 8.22 -13.29 -10.59
C GLU A 57 8.76 -13.56 -12.01
N ALA A 58 7.91 -13.38 -13.02
CA ALA A 58 8.32 -13.48 -14.43
C ALA A 58 9.39 -12.43 -14.78
N PHE A 59 9.20 -11.19 -14.33
CA PHE A 59 10.17 -10.10 -14.49
C PHE A 59 11.53 -10.45 -13.87
N MET A 60 11.53 -10.88 -12.61
CA MET A 60 12.75 -11.23 -11.88
C MET A 60 13.50 -12.39 -12.55
N THR A 61 12.76 -13.35 -13.11
CA THR A 61 13.34 -14.48 -13.84
C THR A 61 13.97 -14.05 -15.16
N ALA A 62 13.34 -13.11 -15.88
CA ALA A 62 13.81 -12.66 -17.19
C ALA A 62 14.92 -11.59 -17.12
N ASN A 63 14.99 -10.80 -16.05
CA ASN A 63 15.88 -9.64 -15.94
C ASN A 63 16.88 -9.78 -14.77
N GLU A 64 17.35 -11.00 -14.48
CA GLU A 64 18.38 -11.27 -13.47
C GLU A 64 18.10 -10.63 -12.11
N ARG A 65 16.83 -10.60 -11.70
CA ARG A 65 16.36 -9.97 -10.45
C ARG A 65 16.63 -8.47 -10.37
N SER A 66 16.64 -7.72 -11.46
CA SER A 66 16.85 -6.27 -11.46
C SER A 66 15.62 -5.46 -11.00
N LEU A 67 15.11 -5.67 -9.78
CA LEU A 67 14.03 -4.86 -9.23
C LEU A 67 14.57 -3.51 -8.78
N ASN A 68 14.41 -2.48 -9.60
CA ASN A 68 14.86 -1.12 -9.29
C ASN A 68 13.71 -0.10 -9.33
N ARG A 69 13.92 1.07 -8.72
CA ARG A 69 13.03 2.25 -8.77
C ARG A 69 11.62 2.01 -8.22
N LEU A 70 11.50 1.24 -7.14
CA LEU A 70 10.25 1.12 -6.38
C LEU A 70 9.99 2.39 -5.56
N ASP A 71 8.74 2.69 -5.23
CA ASP A 71 8.41 3.91 -4.47
C ASP A 71 8.75 3.75 -2.99
N LEU A 72 9.39 4.77 -2.41
CA LEU A 72 9.77 4.81 -1.00
C LEU A 72 8.59 5.15 -0.07
N VAL A 73 7.50 5.72 -0.58
CA VAL A 73 6.26 6.10 0.16
C VAL A 73 6.53 6.74 1.55
N MET A 74 7.53 7.62 1.62
CA MET A 74 7.95 8.36 2.84
C MET A 74 8.37 9.80 2.48
N THR A 75 8.17 10.76 3.39
CA THR A 75 8.33 12.21 3.10
C THR A 75 9.65 12.86 3.46
N ASP A 76 10.19 12.72 4.69
CA ASP A 76 11.04 13.83 5.19
C ASP A 76 12.09 13.53 6.27
N LYS A 77 12.37 12.27 6.62
CA LYS A 77 13.68 11.91 7.22
C LYS A 77 14.18 10.60 6.65
N VAL A 78 14.99 10.73 5.61
CA VAL A 78 15.54 9.62 4.84
C VAL A 78 16.75 9.00 5.54
N LYS A 79 17.45 9.72 6.43
CA LYS A 79 18.61 9.18 7.15
C LYS A 79 18.41 9.15 8.66
N GLY A 80 18.78 8.02 9.25
CA GLY A 80 18.82 7.81 10.70
C GLY A 80 19.89 6.79 11.08
N THR A 81 19.88 6.34 12.34
CA THR A 81 20.83 5.33 12.80
C THR A 81 20.49 3.98 12.15
N ALA A 82 21.47 3.36 11.50
CA ALA A 82 21.28 2.07 10.85
C ALA A 82 20.74 1.02 11.83
N GLY A 83 19.70 0.31 11.41
CA GLY A 83 19.02 -0.71 12.18
C GLY A 83 17.98 -0.18 13.18
N ASP A 84 17.79 1.14 13.28
CA ASP A 84 16.72 1.72 14.10
C ASP A 84 15.36 1.43 13.49
N TYR A 85 14.41 1.12 14.36
CA TYR A 85 13.02 0.87 14.06
C TYR A 85 12.15 1.90 14.76
N ASP A 86 11.24 2.53 14.02
CA ASP A 86 10.39 3.61 14.52
C ASP A 86 8.94 3.40 14.06
N THR A 87 8.06 3.20 15.05
CA THR A 87 6.62 2.99 14.86
C THR A 87 5.82 4.28 14.96
N SER A 88 6.46 5.44 15.07
CA SER A 88 5.75 6.72 15.13
C SER A 88 4.91 6.92 13.85
N PRO A 89 3.64 7.35 13.97
CA PRO A 89 2.79 7.63 12.83
C PRO A 89 3.24 8.84 12.00
N ASP A 90 4.15 9.67 12.53
CA ASP A 90 4.47 11.01 11.98
C ASP A 90 5.14 11.01 10.59
N TYR A 91 5.54 9.85 10.04
CA TYR A 91 6.47 9.77 8.91
C TYR A 91 5.96 9.01 7.68
N MET A 92 4.75 8.46 7.72
CA MET A 92 4.17 7.71 6.61
C MET A 92 3.37 8.66 5.71
N LEU A 93 3.87 8.91 4.49
CA LEU A 93 3.15 9.72 3.52
C LEU A 93 1.94 8.93 3.04
N ILE A 94 0.76 9.30 3.52
CA ILE A 94 -0.46 9.09 2.77
C ILE A 94 -1.00 10.48 2.54
N LEU A 95 -0.79 10.96 1.32
CA LEU A 95 -1.34 12.23 0.88
C LEU A 95 -2.86 12.14 1.07
N THR A 96 -3.44 13.15 1.72
CA THR A 96 -4.82 13.58 1.49
C THR A 96 -4.80 15.10 1.35
N ASN A 97 -5.73 15.62 0.55
CA ASN A 97 -5.58 16.80 -0.28
C ASN A 97 -5.52 18.17 0.43
N VAL A 98 -4.73 19.09 -0.14
CA VAL A 98 -5.00 20.53 -0.45
C VAL A 98 -5.46 21.50 0.67
N ALA A 99 -5.34 21.17 1.96
CA ALA A 99 -5.54 22.14 3.04
C ALA A 99 -4.47 22.13 4.14
N GLY A 100 -3.30 21.54 3.89
CA GLY A 100 -2.18 21.57 4.84
C GLY A 100 -2.29 20.61 6.03
N ASN A 101 -3.28 19.72 6.05
CA ASN A 101 -3.37 18.65 7.04
C ASN A 101 -2.91 17.33 6.43
N ILE A 102 -1.77 16.84 6.91
CA ILE A 102 -1.21 15.53 6.59
C ILE A 102 -2.05 14.50 7.33
N GLY A 103 -2.91 13.77 6.63
CA GLY A 103 -3.71 12.70 7.21
C GLY A 103 -3.30 11.35 6.64
N LEU A 104 -2.80 10.44 7.48
CA LEU A 104 -2.66 9.03 7.10
C LEU A 104 -4.03 8.48 6.66
N SER A 105 -4.07 7.67 5.59
CA SER A 105 -5.26 6.85 5.33
C SER A 105 -5.54 6.01 6.58
N THR A 106 -6.78 6.11 7.06
CA THR A 106 -7.33 5.28 8.12
C THR A 106 -7.29 3.79 7.80
N ALA A 107 -6.99 3.40 6.56
CA ALA A 107 -6.78 1.99 6.22
C ALA A 107 -5.42 1.46 6.71
N LEU A 108 -4.42 2.32 6.83
CA LEU A 108 -3.07 1.96 7.31
C LEU A 108 -2.81 2.38 8.76
N ILE A 109 -3.76 3.07 9.40
CA ILE A 109 -3.78 3.28 10.86
C ILE A 109 -5.00 2.57 11.42
N ASN A 110 -4.81 1.71 12.42
CA ASN A 110 -5.95 1.18 13.15
C ASN A 110 -6.70 2.28 13.94
N SER A 111 -7.87 1.95 14.48
CA SER A 111 -8.65 2.86 15.35
C SER A 111 -7.87 3.33 16.59
N SER A 112 -6.81 2.62 16.95
CA SER A 112 -5.96 2.87 18.13
C SER A 112 -4.74 3.75 17.81
N GLY A 113 -4.62 4.27 16.58
CA GLY A 113 -3.52 5.15 16.19
C GLY A 113 -2.19 4.45 15.87
N VAL A 114 -2.14 3.11 15.89
CA VAL A 114 -0.93 2.35 15.56
C VAL A 114 -0.92 2.04 14.06
N PRO A 115 0.11 2.50 13.32
CA PRO A 115 0.18 2.28 11.89
C PRO A 115 0.61 0.83 11.56
N LEU A 116 0.09 0.29 10.45
CA LEU A 116 0.54 -0.97 9.86
C LEU A 116 1.95 -0.85 9.29
N LEU A 117 2.29 0.33 8.78
CA LEU A 117 3.62 0.64 8.28
C LEU A 117 4.44 1.36 9.36
N ALA A 118 5.68 0.92 9.52
CA ALA A 118 6.69 1.54 10.35
C ALA A 118 7.91 1.89 9.52
N LYS A 119 8.87 2.58 10.12
CA LYS A 119 10.13 2.98 9.52
C LYS A 119 11.25 2.06 9.99
N TYR A 120 12.03 1.56 9.05
CA TYR A 120 13.26 0.82 9.32
C TYR A 120 14.44 1.49 8.61
N HIS A 121 15.53 1.74 9.33
CA HIS A 121 16.75 2.28 8.73
C HIS A 121 17.68 1.14 8.33
N LEU A 122 18.04 1.08 7.04
CA LEU A 122 18.82 -0.03 6.50
C LEU A 122 20.22 -0.16 7.15
N GLU A 123 20.59 -1.38 7.54
CA GLU A 123 21.96 -1.73 7.88
C GLU A 123 22.79 -2.01 6.61
N THR A 124 24.12 -2.05 6.74
CA THR A 124 25.00 -2.35 5.60
C THR A 124 24.66 -3.69 4.95
N LYS A 125 24.36 -4.71 5.77
CA LYS A 125 23.98 -6.05 5.28
C LYS A 125 22.67 -6.03 4.50
N ASP A 126 21.74 -5.15 4.88
CA ASP A 126 20.44 -5.02 4.23
C ASP A 126 20.59 -4.34 2.87
N VAL A 127 21.44 -3.32 2.79
CA VAL A 127 21.78 -2.66 1.51
C VAL A 127 22.37 -3.66 0.52
N LEU A 128 23.36 -4.46 0.95
CA LEU A 128 23.95 -5.49 0.09
C LEU A 128 22.93 -6.53 -0.37
N ALA A 129 22.02 -6.93 0.54
CA ALA A 129 20.95 -7.87 0.23
C ALA A 129 19.95 -7.29 -0.81
N LEU A 130 19.64 -6.00 -0.71
CA LEU A 130 18.78 -5.29 -1.67
C LEU A 130 19.49 -5.08 -3.01
N GLU A 131 20.78 -4.78 -3.01
CA GLU A 131 21.60 -4.69 -4.23
C GLU A 131 21.69 -6.03 -4.97
N GLU A 132 21.77 -7.17 -4.25
CA GLU A 132 21.68 -8.53 -4.85
C GLU A 132 20.31 -8.77 -5.53
N LEU A 133 19.25 -8.12 -5.04
CA LEU A 133 17.93 -8.08 -5.65
C LEU A 133 17.78 -6.93 -6.66
N GLY A 134 18.88 -6.30 -7.09
CA GLY A 134 18.91 -5.23 -8.09
C GLY A 134 18.31 -3.89 -7.63
N LEU A 135 17.94 -3.76 -6.36
CA LEU A 135 17.31 -2.58 -5.79
C LEU A 135 18.39 -1.59 -5.34
N THR A 136 18.92 -0.84 -6.29
CA THR A 136 19.98 0.15 -6.08
C THR A 136 19.46 1.56 -5.86
N SER A 137 18.24 1.84 -6.31
CA SER A 137 17.57 3.13 -6.17
C SER A 137 16.08 2.97 -5.88
N LEU A 138 15.54 3.89 -5.08
CA LEU A 138 14.13 3.99 -4.73
C LEU A 138 13.60 5.35 -5.15
N MET A 139 12.33 5.39 -5.53
CA MET A 139 11.65 6.59 -6.00
C MET A 139 10.99 7.26 -4.79
N ARG A 140 11.61 8.32 -4.28
CA ARG A 140 11.06 9.10 -3.17
C ARG A 140 10.04 10.10 -3.69
N LEU A 141 8.86 10.11 -3.07
CA LEU A 141 7.83 11.11 -3.35
C LEU A 141 8.29 12.46 -2.82
N ARG A 142 8.28 13.48 -3.67
CA ARG A 142 8.68 14.83 -3.29
C ARG A 142 7.55 15.51 -2.50
N ARG A 143 7.82 15.90 -1.25
CA ARG A 143 6.94 16.81 -0.51
C ARG A 143 7.09 18.22 -1.10
N GLN A 144 5.97 18.90 -1.40
CA GLN A 144 6.00 20.32 -1.71
C GLN A 144 6.57 21.07 -0.50
N GLY A 145 7.74 21.69 -0.66
CA GLY A 145 8.25 22.63 0.32
C GLY A 145 7.24 23.75 0.51
N SER A 146 7.01 24.14 1.76
CA SER A 146 6.13 25.24 2.17
C SER A 146 6.45 26.59 1.51
N ASP A 147 7.63 26.69 0.90
CA ASP A 147 8.29 27.88 0.39
C ASP A 147 8.09 28.11 -1.12
N GLY A 148 7.31 27.25 -1.81
CA GLY A 148 6.80 27.49 -3.17
C GLY A 148 7.85 27.50 -4.30
N ASN A 149 9.14 27.56 -3.98
CA ASN A 149 10.23 27.56 -4.95
C ASN A 149 10.65 26.11 -5.26
N GLY A 150 9.83 25.47 -6.09
CA GLY A 150 9.88 24.05 -6.44
C GLY A 150 11.05 23.60 -7.33
N VAL A 151 12.31 23.80 -6.93
CA VAL A 151 13.47 23.15 -7.58
C VAL A 151 14.41 22.57 -6.52
N THR A 152 14.52 21.24 -6.50
CA THR A 152 15.52 20.51 -5.73
C THR A 152 16.15 19.49 -6.66
N THR A 153 17.47 19.46 -6.74
CA THR A 153 18.23 18.41 -7.41
C THR A 153 18.04 17.10 -6.67
N GLY A 154 17.82 16.01 -7.40
CA GLY A 154 17.92 14.68 -6.83
C GLY A 154 19.33 14.37 -6.32
N ASP A 155 19.48 13.32 -5.51
CA ASP A 155 20.80 12.86 -5.06
C ASP A 155 21.66 12.33 -6.23
N ASP A 156 21.03 12.05 -7.36
CA ASP A 156 21.63 11.70 -8.66
C ASP A 156 21.94 12.92 -9.56
N GLY A 157 21.61 14.13 -9.11
CA GLY A 157 21.80 15.36 -9.88
C GLY A 157 20.75 15.61 -10.97
N GLU A 158 19.73 14.77 -11.11
CA GLU A 158 18.64 15.01 -12.07
C GLU A 158 17.71 16.14 -11.57
N TRP A 159 17.34 17.02 -12.49
CA TRP A 159 16.46 18.16 -12.24
C TRP A 159 15.02 17.74 -12.45
N SER A 160 14.11 18.13 -11.56
CA SER A 160 12.68 17.94 -11.78
C SER A 160 11.88 19.21 -11.50
N THR A 161 11.08 19.64 -12.48
CA THR A 161 10.22 20.83 -12.45
C THR A 161 8.76 20.41 -12.66
N GLY A 162 7.88 20.67 -11.68
CA GLY A 162 6.42 20.55 -11.84
C GLY A 162 5.73 19.73 -10.75
N LEU A 163 4.80 20.34 -10.01
CA LEU A 163 3.93 19.60 -9.10
C LEU A 163 2.66 19.21 -9.87
N THR A 164 2.35 17.92 -9.91
CA THR A 164 1.01 17.42 -10.22
C THR A 164 0.29 17.13 -8.91
N GLU A 165 -1.00 17.44 -8.82
CA GLU A 165 -1.83 17.21 -7.62
C GLU A 165 -2.13 15.71 -7.40
N ASP A 166 -1.86 14.85 -8.39
CA ASP A 166 -2.14 13.43 -8.31
C ASP A 166 -0.92 12.66 -7.77
N PRO A 167 -1.00 12.04 -6.56
CA PRO A 167 0.09 11.27 -5.94
C PRO A 167 0.63 10.17 -6.83
N ASP A 168 -0.18 9.65 -7.76
CA ASP A 168 0.20 8.60 -8.69
C ASP A 168 1.05 9.09 -9.86
N THR A 169 1.13 10.41 -10.06
CA THR A 169 1.90 11.09 -11.11
C THR A 169 2.94 12.05 -10.54
N CYS A 170 2.95 12.25 -9.22
CA CYS A 170 3.88 13.13 -8.53
C CYS A 170 5.33 12.83 -8.96
N LEU A 171 6.11 13.89 -9.12
CA LEU A 171 7.54 13.76 -9.38
C LEU A 171 8.20 12.95 -8.26
N SER A 172 8.84 11.87 -8.67
CA SER A 172 9.64 11.05 -7.79
C SER A 172 11.12 11.26 -8.07
N ILE A 173 11.91 11.38 -7.02
CA ILE A 173 13.36 11.53 -7.10
C ILE A 173 13.98 10.16 -6.86
N ALA A 174 14.91 9.73 -7.72
CA ALA A 174 15.69 8.54 -7.45
C ALA A 174 16.63 8.81 -6.27
N THR A 175 16.48 8.03 -5.22
CA THR A 175 17.30 8.05 -4.01
C THR A 175 18.04 6.73 -3.95
N ARG A 176 19.37 6.81 -3.84
CA ARG A 176 20.22 5.62 -3.75
C ARG A 176 19.90 4.82 -2.49
N VAL A 177 19.85 3.50 -2.62
CA VAL A 177 19.78 2.59 -1.48
C VAL A 177 21.13 2.60 -0.77
N GLU A 178 21.15 3.05 0.48
CA GLU A 178 22.38 3.19 1.25
C GLU A 178 22.14 2.95 2.75
N ARG A 179 23.24 2.79 3.50
CA ARG A 179 23.16 2.55 4.94
C ARG A 179 22.51 3.74 5.65
N GLY A 180 21.58 3.43 6.54
CA GLY A 180 20.82 4.43 7.30
C GLY A 180 19.66 5.02 6.52
N LEU A 181 19.43 4.60 5.26
CA LEU A 181 18.23 4.95 4.51
C LEU A 181 17.00 4.41 5.24
N ALA A 182 16.05 5.29 5.56
CA ALA A 182 14.75 4.95 6.10
C ALA A 182 13.87 4.38 4.98
N VAL A 183 13.32 3.19 5.20
CA VAL A 183 12.39 2.51 4.29
C VAL A 183 11.11 2.09 5.03
N PRO A 184 9.96 1.99 4.35
CA PRO A 184 8.75 1.47 4.98
C PRO A 184 8.89 -0.02 5.23
N CYS A 185 8.32 -0.48 6.33
CA CYS A 185 8.28 -1.88 6.70
C CYS A 185 6.98 -2.21 7.43
N ILE A 186 6.59 -3.48 7.44
CA ILE A 186 5.40 -3.93 8.15
C ILE A 186 5.68 -3.98 9.65
N ASN A 187 4.85 -3.27 10.40
CA ASN A 187 4.76 -3.37 11.84
C ASN A 187 4.03 -4.64 12.25
N ALA A 188 4.79 -5.67 12.62
CA ALA A 188 4.27 -6.96 13.04
C ALA A 188 3.30 -6.85 14.23
N VAL A 189 3.47 -5.83 15.07
CA VAL A 189 2.65 -5.59 16.26
C VAL A 189 1.48 -4.63 16.02
N SER A 190 1.24 -4.22 14.77
CA SER A 190 0.08 -3.41 14.43
C SER A 190 -1.20 -4.19 14.67
N MET A 191 -2.00 -3.71 15.62
CA MET A 191 -3.30 -4.26 15.97
C MET A 191 -4.36 -3.78 14.98
N GLY A 192 -5.47 -4.49 14.87
CA GLY A 192 -6.65 -4.07 14.10
C GLY A 192 -7.52 -3.11 14.89
N ASN A 193 -8.75 -2.91 14.42
CA ASN A 193 -9.77 -2.14 15.14
C ASN A 193 -9.95 -2.69 16.57
N SER A 194 -10.22 -1.80 17.53
CA SER A 194 -10.24 -2.05 18.98
C SER A 194 -11.23 -3.13 19.43
N THR A 195 -12.18 -3.53 18.57
CA THR A 195 -13.15 -4.58 18.87
C THR A 195 -12.61 -5.98 18.64
N ASP A 196 -11.68 -6.16 17.69
CA ASP A 196 -11.35 -7.49 17.16
C ASP A 196 -9.93 -7.94 17.53
N ASN A 197 -9.12 -7.05 18.14
CA ASN A 197 -7.73 -7.31 18.57
C ASN A 197 -6.86 -8.07 17.54
N THR A 198 -7.22 -7.97 16.25
CA THR A 198 -6.65 -8.82 15.22
C THR A 198 -5.33 -8.21 14.76
N PRO A 199 -4.19 -8.90 14.86
CA PRO A 199 -2.86 -8.34 14.57
C PRO A 199 -2.70 -8.22 13.05
N LEU A 200 -3.12 -7.09 12.47
CA LEU A 200 -3.04 -6.85 11.03
C LEU A 200 -1.62 -7.08 10.51
N GLY A 201 -0.62 -6.60 11.26
CA GLY A 201 0.80 -6.86 10.98
C GLY A 201 1.10 -8.35 10.87
N ALA A 202 0.80 -9.12 11.92
CA ALA A 202 1.05 -10.56 11.92
C ALA A 202 0.31 -11.30 10.80
N LEU A 203 -0.91 -10.89 10.44
CA LEU A 203 -1.63 -11.45 9.29
C LEU A 203 -0.88 -11.22 7.97
N VAL A 204 -0.28 -10.05 7.79
CA VAL A 204 0.57 -9.78 6.62
C VAL A 204 1.78 -10.70 6.61
N TYR A 205 2.48 -10.85 7.74
CA TYR A 205 3.60 -11.78 7.87
C TYR A 205 3.20 -13.23 7.54
N GLN A 206 2.07 -13.70 8.08
CA GLN A 206 1.54 -15.04 7.81
C GLN A 206 1.19 -15.22 6.33
N SER A 207 0.67 -14.18 5.66
CA SER A 207 0.38 -14.22 4.24
C SER A 207 1.64 -14.36 3.38
N CYS A 208 2.76 -13.82 3.86
CA CYS A 208 4.09 -13.90 3.26
C CYS A 208 4.87 -15.15 3.69
N GLY A 209 4.20 -16.14 4.28
CA GLY A 209 4.79 -17.42 4.68
C GLY A 209 5.66 -17.35 5.93
N GLN A 210 5.54 -16.29 6.74
CA GLN A 210 6.22 -16.18 8.03
C GLN A 210 5.22 -16.32 9.17
N ASP A 211 5.41 -17.32 10.03
CA ASP A 211 4.47 -17.62 11.10
C ASP A 211 4.66 -16.66 12.29
N VAL A 212 4.07 -15.47 12.20
CA VAL A 212 3.96 -14.54 13.34
C VAL A 212 2.58 -14.74 13.94
N ARG A 213 2.48 -15.08 15.23
CA ARG A 213 1.21 -15.27 15.93
C ARG A 213 1.09 -14.29 17.10
N LEU A 214 -0.12 -14.17 17.65
CA LEU A 214 -0.36 -13.54 18.95
C LEU A 214 -0.60 -14.63 19.99
N HIS A 215 -0.14 -14.42 21.22
CA HIS A 215 -0.59 -15.21 22.37
C HIS A 215 -1.35 -14.30 23.35
N ASP A 216 -2.66 -14.49 23.40
CA ASP A 216 -3.56 -13.83 24.35
C ASP A 216 -3.62 -12.28 24.27
N ASN A 217 -4.57 -11.70 24.99
CA ASN A 217 -4.97 -10.29 24.91
C ASN A 217 -3.96 -9.29 25.51
N SER A 218 -2.74 -9.72 25.85
CA SER A 218 -1.75 -8.88 26.54
C SER A 218 -0.28 -9.23 26.23
N SER A 219 0.00 -10.15 25.31
CA SER A 219 1.38 -10.55 24.96
C SER A 219 1.48 -10.93 23.47
N PHE A 220 2.59 -10.65 22.81
CA PHE A 220 2.83 -11.13 21.44
C PHE A 220 3.71 -12.39 21.53
N SER A 221 3.44 -13.43 20.73
CA SER A 221 4.33 -14.60 20.65
C SER A 221 4.69 -14.88 19.20
N ILE A 222 5.94 -14.67 18.82
CA ILE A 222 6.38 -15.15 17.50
C ILE A 222 6.61 -16.66 17.59
N TYR A 223 5.92 -17.43 16.75
CA TYR A 223 6.11 -18.87 16.63
C TYR A 223 7.12 -19.17 15.53
N ILE A 224 8.36 -19.50 15.89
CA ILE A 224 9.37 -19.90 14.92
C ILE A 224 9.80 -21.33 15.20
N ASN A 225 9.69 -22.17 14.18
CA ASN A 225 10.00 -23.61 14.25
C ASN A 225 9.19 -24.35 15.33
N GLY A 226 7.97 -23.92 15.60
CA GLY A 226 7.05 -24.58 16.55
C GLY A 226 7.33 -24.30 18.03
N ILE A 227 8.23 -23.36 18.35
CA ILE A 227 8.49 -22.95 19.75
C ILE A 227 7.80 -21.61 20.01
N ASP A 228 6.98 -21.60 21.07
CA ASP A 228 6.39 -20.39 21.61
C ASP A 228 7.41 -19.61 22.44
N LYS A 229 7.66 -18.36 22.08
CA LYS A 229 8.35 -17.41 22.93
C LYS A 229 7.43 -16.22 23.15
N GLY A 230 6.80 -16.15 24.32
CA GLY A 230 6.16 -14.91 24.77
C GLY A 230 7.17 -13.77 24.76
N MET A 231 6.86 -12.71 24.02
CA MET A 231 7.74 -11.57 23.79
C MET A 231 6.94 -10.27 23.94
N ASN A 232 7.56 -9.22 24.50
CA ASN A 232 6.95 -7.90 24.46
C ASN A 232 6.98 -7.36 23.03
N THR A 233 6.14 -6.38 22.73
CA THR A 233 6.08 -5.75 21.39
C THR A 233 7.44 -5.24 20.92
N THR A 234 8.25 -4.68 21.82
CA THR A 234 9.62 -4.25 21.54
C THR A 234 10.54 -5.43 21.19
N ASP A 235 10.35 -6.57 21.84
CA ASP A 235 11.17 -7.78 21.64
C ASP A 235 10.84 -8.45 20.30
N VAL A 236 9.59 -8.37 19.82
CA VAL A 236 9.16 -8.91 18.53
C VAL A 236 9.99 -8.31 17.39
N MET A 237 10.15 -6.99 17.37
CA MET A 237 10.88 -6.30 16.30
C MET A 237 12.38 -6.54 16.40
N GLY A 238 12.94 -6.55 17.62
CA GLY A 238 14.33 -6.93 17.86
C GLY A 238 14.61 -8.35 17.37
N TYR A 239 13.70 -9.28 17.66
CA TYR A 239 13.80 -10.66 17.21
C TYR A 239 13.75 -10.78 15.69
N LEU A 240 12.78 -10.13 15.01
CA LEU A 240 12.66 -10.14 13.55
C LEU A 240 13.91 -9.55 12.87
N LYS A 241 14.53 -8.56 13.52
CA LYS A 241 15.79 -7.97 13.07
C LYS A 241 16.96 -8.95 13.20
N GLU A 242 17.07 -9.64 14.32
CA GLU A 242 18.19 -10.56 14.60
C GLU A 242 18.11 -11.85 13.78
N ASN A 243 16.91 -12.40 13.61
CA ASN A 243 16.69 -13.70 12.98
C ASN A 243 16.32 -13.59 11.50
N GLY A 244 16.21 -12.37 10.98
CA GLY A 244 15.60 -12.12 9.68
C GLY A 244 14.08 -12.27 9.73
N GLY A 245 13.43 -11.58 8.81
CA GLY A 245 11.98 -11.56 8.70
C GLY A 245 11.40 -10.18 8.48
N ILE A 246 12.18 -9.10 8.62
CA ILE A 246 11.67 -7.75 8.36
C ILE A 246 11.07 -7.71 6.95
N LEU A 247 9.77 -7.41 6.88
CA LEU A 247 9.04 -7.18 5.64
C LEU A 247 9.10 -5.71 5.29
N LEU A 248 9.94 -5.36 4.32
CA LEU A 248 9.95 -4.04 3.72
C LEU A 248 8.75 -3.90 2.77
N ALA A 249 8.17 -2.71 2.72
CA ALA A 249 7.02 -2.41 1.87
C ALA A 249 7.37 -1.26 0.94
N PHE A 250 7.39 -1.52 -0.37
CA PHE A 250 7.68 -0.50 -1.37
C PHE A 250 6.49 -0.32 -2.29
N GLY A 251 6.16 0.92 -2.66
CA GLY A 251 5.06 1.16 -3.57
C GLY A 251 5.40 0.79 -5.02
N ILE A 252 4.40 0.33 -5.77
CA ILE A 252 4.52 -0.01 -7.19
C ILE A 252 4.12 1.21 -8.02
N GLY A 253 5.05 2.16 -8.13
CA GLY A 253 4.89 3.39 -8.91
C GLY A 253 5.09 3.19 -10.41
N GLN A 254 4.74 4.22 -11.19
CA GLN A 254 4.89 4.24 -12.66
C GLN A 254 6.35 4.12 -13.12
N TYR A 255 7.31 4.43 -12.25
CA TYR A 255 8.75 4.41 -12.54
C TYR A 255 9.45 3.13 -12.10
N ALA A 256 8.73 2.17 -11.51
CA ALA A 256 9.29 0.88 -11.17
C ALA A 256 9.78 0.17 -12.44
N SER A 257 10.98 -0.40 -12.36
CA SER A 257 11.70 -1.02 -13.48
C SER A 257 10.92 -2.08 -14.28
N PHE A 258 9.92 -2.72 -13.68
CA PHE A 258 9.07 -3.72 -14.32
C PHE A 258 7.81 -3.13 -14.96
N ILE A 259 7.57 -1.83 -14.84
CA ILE A 259 6.48 -1.12 -15.51
C ILE A 259 6.96 -0.64 -16.88
N GLY A 260 6.15 -0.88 -17.92
CA GLY A 260 6.48 -0.55 -19.31
C GLY A 260 7.46 -1.51 -19.99
N ASN A 261 7.90 -2.59 -19.30
CA ASN A 261 8.76 -3.59 -19.90
C ASN A 261 7.92 -4.62 -20.68
N THR A 262 7.95 -4.48 -22.01
CA THR A 262 7.20 -5.31 -22.97
C THR A 262 7.60 -6.79 -22.96
N SER A 263 8.76 -7.12 -22.39
CA SER A 263 9.31 -8.48 -22.44
C SER A 263 8.89 -9.34 -21.26
N SER A 264 8.55 -8.74 -20.11
CA SER A 264 8.33 -9.49 -18.86
C SER A 264 7.79 -8.64 -17.70
N GLY A 265 6.91 -7.65 -17.94
CA GLY A 265 6.45 -6.72 -16.92
C GLY A 265 4.95 -6.44 -16.94
N LEU A 266 4.57 -5.32 -16.33
CA LEU A 266 3.22 -4.75 -16.45
C LEU A 266 3.26 -3.56 -17.41
N ASP A 267 2.23 -3.37 -18.24
CA ASP A 267 2.18 -2.24 -19.18
C ASP A 267 2.10 -0.89 -18.48
N SER A 268 1.41 -0.83 -17.34
CA SER A 268 1.28 0.37 -16.51
C SER A 268 1.20 -0.02 -15.04
N ALA A 269 1.54 0.93 -14.16
CA ALA A 269 1.40 0.70 -12.74
C ALA A 269 -0.08 0.48 -12.40
N PRO A 270 -0.43 -0.56 -11.63
CA PRO A 270 -1.82 -0.85 -11.27
C PRO A 270 -2.33 0.18 -10.24
N VAL A 271 -3.61 0.52 -10.32
CA VAL A 271 -4.29 1.46 -9.41
C VAL A 271 -5.41 0.73 -8.67
N CYS A 272 -5.47 0.90 -7.37
CA CYS A 272 -6.57 0.45 -6.54
C CYS A 272 -7.75 1.42 -6.65
N SER A 273 -8.83 0.99 -7.30
CA SER A 273 -10.05 1.81 -7.48
C SER A 273 -10.89 1.98 -6.22
N VAL A 274 -10.57 1.25 -5.14
CA VAL A 274 -11.24 1.37 -3.84
C VAL A 274 -10.82 2.67 -3.12
N MET A 275 -9.61 3.16 -3.43
CA MET A 275 -9.02 4.32 -2.78
C MET A 275 -9.40 5.63 -3.47
N ALA A 276 -9.54 6.70 -2.68
CA ALA A 276 -9.84 8.03 -3.18
C ALA A 276 -8.67 8.59 -4.02
N LYS A 277 -8.98 9.45 -4.99
CA LYS A 277 -7.98 9.98 -5.95
C LYS A 277 -6.87 10.80 -5.31
N ASP A 278 -7.11 11.34 -4.13
CA ASP A 278 -6.17 12.17 -3.38
C ASP A 278 -5.25 11.35 -2.47
N THR A 279 -5.40 10.02 -2.45
CA THR A 279 -4.57 9.09 -1.67
C THR A 279 -3.59 8.33 -2.55
N TYR A 280 -2.55 7.74 -1.95
CA TYR A 280 -1.68 6.81 -2.68
C TYR A 280 -2.46 5.53 -3.00
N ARG A 281 -2.76 5.30 -4.28
CA ARG A 281 -3.65 4.20 -4.73
C ARG A 281 -2.90 3.00 -5.27
N ARG A 282 -1.57 3.02 -5.27
CA ARG A 282 -0.77 1.92 -5.81
C ARG A 282 -0.66 0.78 -4.80
N TYR A 283 -0.31 -0.38 -5.34
CA TYR A 283 -0.06 -1.59 -4.58
C TYR A 283 1.32 -1.52 -3.94
N PHE A 284 1.50 -2.26 -2.84
CA PHE A 284 2.79 -2.41 -2.18
C PHE A 284 3.41 -3.76 -2.53
N LEU A 285 4.66 -3.72 -2.95
CA LEU A 285 5.55 -4.87 -3.06
C LEU A 285 6.19 -5.14 -1.70
N LEU A 286 6.06 -6.37 -1.22
CA LEU A 286 6.66 -6.80 0.04
C LEU A 286 7.96 -7.55 -0.23
N ILE A 287 9.05 -7.08 0.38
CA ILE A 287 10.38 -7.68 0.29
C ILE A 287 10.81 -8.12 1.69
N ARG A 288 11.09 -9.41 1.86
CA ARG A 288 11.58 -9.98 3.11
C ARG A 288 13.10 -9.94 3.17
N LEU A 289 13.64 -9.41 4.26
CA LEU A 289 15.05 -9.54 4.61
C LEU A 289 15.25 -10.79 5.47
N GLU A 290 15.74 -11.87 4.89
CA GLU A 290 16.01 -13.13 5.60
C GLU A 290 17.49 -13.20 5.98
N THR A 291 17.81 -13.50 7.24
CA THR A 291 19.19 -13.67 7.71
C THR A 291 19.44 -15.13 8.05
N PHE A 292 20.32 -15.79 7.30
CA PHE A 292 20.70 -17.17 7.55
C PHE A 292 22.21 -17.28 7.74
N LYS A 293 22.64 -17.79 8.90
CA LYS A 293 24.06 -17.92 9.28
C LYS A 293 24.86 -16.62 9.11
N GLY A 294 24.25 -15.49 9.47
CA GLY A 294 24.86 -14.16 9.39
C GLY A 294 24.87 -13.52 8.00
N ILE A 295 24.33 -14.19 6.97
CA ILE A 295 24.17 -13.63 5.64
C ILE A 295 22.72 -13.18 5.48
N THR A 296 22.51 -11.89 5.21
CA THR A 296 21.20 -11.33 4.91
C THR A 296 20.92 -11.38 3.41
N ARG A 297 19.71 -11.80 3.03
CA ARG A 297 19.23 -11.86 1.64
C ARG A 297 17.86 -11.20 1.53
N ALA A 298 17.63 -10.48 0.45
CA ALA A 298 16.34 -9.90 0.14
C ALA A 298 15.57 -10.85 -0.81
N GLN A 299 14.30 -11.10 -0.50
CA GLN A 299 13.43 -11.95 -1.30
C GLN A 299 12.07 -11.30 -1.49
N TYR A 300 11.50 -11.43 -2.68
CA TYR A 300 10.10 -11.14 -2.89
C TYR A 300 9.23 -12.02 -1.97
N ALA A 301 8.33 -11.39 -1.23
CA ALA A 301 7.51 -12.05 -0.21
C ALA A 301 6.01 -12.00 -0.51
N GLY A 302 5.55 -10.99 -1.26
CA GLY A 302 4.15 -10.86 -1.62
C GLY A 302 3.77 -9.47 -2.10
N VAL A 303 2.46 -9.28 -2.31
CA VAL A 303 1.86 -8.02 -2.72
C VAL A 303 0.70 -7.71 -1.77
N MET A 304 0.55 -6.43 -1.47
CA MET A 304 -0.50 -5.88 -0.64
C MET A 304 -1.21 -4.75 -1.40
N ASP A 305 -2.51 -4.60 -1.21
CA ASP A 305 -3.24 -3.46 -1.78
C ASP A 305 -2.96 -2.16 -1.01
N ALA A 306 -3.47 -1.04 -1.54
CA ALA A 306 -3.33 0.27 -0.91
C ALA A 306 -4.00 0.38 0.48
N ASN A 307 -4.89 -0.56 0.83
CA ASN A 307 -5.56 -0.65 2.13
C ASN A 307 -4.82 -1.54 3.13
N GLY A 308 -3.68 -2.12 2.76
CA GLY A 308 -2.97 -3.04 3.64
C GLY A 308 -3.46 -4.49 3.58
N ASN A 309 -4.37 -4.83 2.65
CA ASN A 309 -4.90 -6.18 2.51
C ASN A 309 -4.02 -7.03 1.61
N THR A 310 -3.74 -8.23 2.08
CA THR A 310 -3.05 -9.27 1.32
C THR A 310 -4.06 -10.10 0.54
N MET A 311 -3.58 -10.87 -0.44
CA MET A 311 -4.44 -11.81 -1.18
C MET A 311 -5.20 -12.76 -0.23
N LYS A 312 -4.57 -13.25 0.83
CA LYS A 312 -5.24 -14.15 1.78
C LYS A 312 -6.44 -13.46 2.46
N GLN A 313 -6.29 -12.19 2.84
CA GLN A 313 -7.36 -11.39 3.43
C GLN A 313 -8.46 -11.07 2.41
N LEU A 314 -8.11 -10.66 1.19
CA LEU A 314 -9.09 -10.40 0.12
C LEU A 314 -9.93 -11.64 -0.26
N ARG A 315 -9.33 -12.84 -0.21
CA ARG A 315 -10.04 -14.11 -0.38
C ARG A 315 -10.97 -14.44 0.79
N ALA A 316 -10.61 -14.04 2.00
CA ALA A 316 -11.45 -14.25 3.17
C ALA A 316 -12.67 -13.31 3.16
N ALA A 317 -12.48 -12.06 2.72
CA ALA A 317 -13.54 -11.06 2.62
C ALA A 317 -14.56 -11.31 1.49
N SER A 318 -14.19 -12.08 0.45
CA SER A 318 -15.06 -12.37 -0.69
C SER A 318 -15.97 -13.60 -0.53
N LYS A 319 -15.84 -14.33 0.59
CA LYS A 319 -16.69 -15.48 0.93
C LYS A 319 -17.92 -15.06 1.71
#